data_AF-A0A942LD07-F1
#
_entry.id   AF-A0A942LD07-F1
#
_cell.length_a   1.000
_cell.length_b   1.000
_cell.length_c   1.000
_cell.angle_alpha   90.00
_cell.angle_beta   90.00
_cell.angle_gamma   90.00
#
_symmetry.space_group_name_H-M   'P 1'
#
loop_
_entity.id
_entity.type
_entity.pdbx_description
1 polymer ?
#
loop_
_entity_poly.entity_id
_entity_poly.type
_entity_poly.pdbx_seq_one_letter_code
_entity_poly.pdbx_strand_id
1 'polypeptide(L)'
;MDPKSTIQFLSHMQRGLSQSRDTDGLVTARVTLSAGSRSDTAEAQFGLLGSEHVSALGTAQVLRRVPEDGSEDFEPNAFACIEYAVPDLPWMFSPATARNGDTLAPWIVLVVVEEQTGIALLSQGSASVLQMRRPAEIGRELPDLSESWAWAHVQCNASLEEMSAKDAYAKTPGAFLSRLICARRLKPLTRYIACVVPAYLGGVQKGLGLPVGSDPHAAAWTGGATVLDLPVFSSWRFRTSQRGDFEALVSKLSPVELAAGAVQMDLSDPGDPRLPANKMAEVTFRGALVGTEAVLRDMDPRLRNRWTKGMARILAAHKPGRAVTDTEGYDALRDDPVVAPPLWGALKIGADSAPPPPDDKGDAKDPAWFSTLNHHPEERAAAGLGAEAVRRHQEELMTEAWRQVEGLREVNRTLSQARMAAETTEALRRSKINPLSPAEATALAGVARDRMGGLMRNWEITRAPDGLVSPALSRQLRAKGPIGRRAKSATVAGP
;
A
#
# COMPACT_ATOMS: atom_id res chain seq x y z
N MET A 1 2.52 -2.86 18.57
CA MET A 1 1.26 -2.38 18.00
C MET A 1 1.57 -1.96 16.59
N ASP A 2 1.16 -2.75 15.61
CA ASP A 2 1.20 -2.32 14.20
C ASP A 2 0.25 -1.13 14.03
N PRO A 3 0.70 0.00 13.46
CA PRO A 3 -0.24 1.01 13.01
C PRO A 3 -1.06 0.38 11.88
N LYS A 4 -2.36 0.19 12.10
CA LYS A 4 -3.30 -0.16 11.02
C LYS A 4 -3.04 0.82 9.88
N SER A 5 -2.58 0.34 8.73
CA SER A 5 -2.43 1.16 7.53
C SER A 5 -3.82 1.56 7.07
N THR A 6 -4.29 2.75 7.48
CA THR A 6 -5.57 3.29 7.03
C THR A 6 -5.39 3.85 5.62
N ILE A 7 -6.04 3.22 4.64
CA ILE A 7 -6.14 3.75 3.28
C ILE A 7 -7.42 4.58 3.21
N GLN A 8 -7.31 5.82 2.75
CA GLN A 8 -8.43 6.74 2.55
C GLN A 8 -8.41 7.35 1.16
N PHE A 9 -9.57 7.78 0.68
CA PHE A 9 -9.75 8.32 -0.67
C PHE A 9 -10.38 9.71 -0.62
N LEU A 10 -9.84 10.63 -1.43
CA LEU A 10 -10.42 11.97 -1.64
C LEU A 10 -10.87 12.08 -3.09
N SER A 11 -12.08 12.59 -3.32
CA SER A 11 -12.64 12.75 -4.68
C SER A 11 -11.83 13.70 -5.56
N HIS A 12 -11.10 14.65 -4.95
CA HIS A 12 -10.18 15.53 -5.65
C HIS A 12 -9.17 16.16 -4.69
N MET A 13 -8.12 16.76 -5.25
CA MET A 13 -7.21 17.65 -4.52
C MET A 13 -6.72 18.76 -5.45
N GLN A 14 -6.78 19.99 -4.98
CA GLN A 14 -6.10 21.15 -5.57
C GLN A 14 -5.16 21.71 -4.52
N ARG A 15 -4.03 22.32 -4.90
CA ARG A 15 -3.06 22.93 -3.97
C ARG A 15 -2.59 24.31 -4.45
N GLY A 16 -2.07 25.09 -3.52
CA GLY A 16 -1.57 26.44 -3.80
C GLY A 16 -2.66 27.34 -4.36
N LEU A 17 -2.29 28.23 -5.28
CA LEU A 17 -3.19 29.23 -5.85
C LEU A 17 -4.35 28.62 -6.66
N SER A 18 -4.24 27.36 -7.10
CA SER A 18 -5.32 26.68 -7.84
C SER A 18 -6.62 26.53 -7.02
N GLN A 19 -6.52 26.54 -5.69
CA GLN A 19 -7.67 26.52 -4.78
C GLN A 19 -8.47 27.84 -4.75
N SER A 20 -7.89 28.92 -5.27
CA SER A 20 -8.45 30.27 -5.17
C SER A 20 -8.89 30.84 -6.52
N ARG A 21 -9.02 30.00 -7.56
CA ARG A 21 -9.55 30.45 -8.85
C ARG A 21 -11.03 30.80 -8.75
N ASP A 22 -11.41 31.90 -9.37
CA ASP A 22 -12.79 32.20 -9.70
C ASP A 22 -13.26 31.41 -10.93
N THR A 23 -14.48 31.69 -11.40
CA THR A 23 -15.09 31.01 -12.55
C THR A 23 -14.40 31.32 -13.88
N ASP A 24 -13.63 32.41 -13.94
CA ASP A 24 -12.93 32.86 -15.14
C ASP A 24 -11.46 32.40 -15.13
N GLY A 25 -11.08 31.57 -14.14
CA GLY A 25 -9.72 31.05 -13.98
C GLY A 25 -8.73 32.08 -13.43
N LEU A 26 -9.21 33.22 -12.96
CA LEU A 26 -8.40 34.28 -12.37
C LEU A 26 -8.26 34.08 -10.87
N VAL A 27 -7.15 34.58 -10.33
CA VAL A 27 -6.92 34.67 -8.89
C VAL A 27 -6.75 36.13 -8.53
N THR A 28 -7.49 36.57 -7.52
CA THR A 28 -7.36 37.91 -6.93
C THR A 28 -6.39 37.85 -5.77
N ALA A 29 -5.23 38.50 -5.88
CA ALA A 29 -4.35 38.77 -4.74
C ALA A 29 -4.69 40.14 -4.14
N ARG A 30 -4.87 40.15 -2.82
CA ARG A 30 -5.10 41.35 -2.03
C ARG A 30 -3.89 41.62 -1.15
N VAL A 31 -3.30 42.79 -1.28
CA VAL A 31 -2.18 43.26 -0.45
C VAL A 31 -2.67 44.40 0.42
N THR A 32 -2.67 44.20 1.73
CA THR A 32 -3.00 45.24 2.70
C THR A 32 -1.72 45.76 3.36
N LEU A 33 -1.46 47.06 3.23
CA LEU A 33 -0.36 47.75 3.88
C LEU A 33 -0.91 48.51 5.08
N SER A 34 -0.37 48.24 6.27
CA SER A 34 -0.78 48.89 7.51
C SER A 34 0.37 49.73 8.08
N ALA A 35 0.10 51.00 8.37
CA ALA A 35 1.01 51.94 9.03
C ALA A 35 0.27 52.67 10.15
N GLY A 36 0.51 52.25 11.41
CA GLY A 36 -0.24 52.75 12.57
C GLY A 36 -1.71 52.33 12.51
N SER A 37 -2.64 53.29 12.63
CA SER A 37 -4.09 53.06 12.50
C SER A 37 -4.61 53.12 11.06
N ARG A 38 -3.76 53.40 10.07
CA ARG A 38 -4.13 53.42 8.66
C ARG A 38 -3.80 52.08 8.02
N SER A 39 -4.78 51.49 7.35
CA SER A 39 -4.59 50.36 6.45
C SER A 39 -5.08 50.74 5.06
N ASP A 40 -4.28 50.48 4.05
CA ASP A 40 -4.66 50.60 2.64
C ASP A 40 -4.59 49.24 1.97
N THR A 41 -5.47 48.97 1.02
CA THR A 41 -5.58 47.66 0.36
C THR A 41 -5.56 47.82 -1.15
N ALA A 42 -4.61 47.15 -1.79
CA ALA A 42 -4.53 47.03 -3.24
C ALA A 42 -4.92 45.61 -3.67
N GLU A 43 -5.62 45.49 -4.79
CA GLU A 43 -5.99 44.21 -5.39
C GLU A 43 -5.38 44.09 -6.79
N ALA A 44 -4.90 42.88 -7.13
CA ALA A 44 -4.41 42.55 -8.44
C ALA A 44 -4.96 41.18 -8.87
N GLN A 45 -5.43 41.07 -10.10
CA GLN A 45 -5.88 39.82 -10.70
C GLN A 45 -4.81 39.27 -11.65
N PHE A 46 -4.57 37.97 -11.58
CA PHE A 46 -3.72 37.26 -12.53
C PHE A 46 -4.35 35.94 -12.93
N GLY A 47 -4.15 35.57 -14.19
CA GLY A 47 -4.57 34.26 -14.70
C GLY A 47 -3.63 33.17 -14.22
N LEU A 48 -4.21 32.04 -13.82
CA LEU A 48 -3.44 30.82 -13.60
C LEU A 48 -3.36 29.99 -14.87
N LEU A 49 -2.28 29.24 -15.03
CA LEU A 49 -2.12 28.29 -16.13
C LEU A 49 -3.27 27.27 -16.10
N GLY A 50 -4.01 27.14 -17.19
CA GLY A 50 -4.98 26.07 -17.44
C GLY A 50 -4.45 24.99 -18.38
N SER A 51 -5.34 24.09 -18.79
CA SER A 51 -5.02 22.96 -19.69
C SER A 51 -4.36 23.38 -21.01
N GLU A 52 -4.73 24.55 -21.54
CA GLU A 52 -4.22 25.18 -22.75
C GLU A 52 -2.75 25.64 -22.65
N HIS A 53 -2.15 25.55 -21.47
CA HIS A 53 -0.75 25.86 -21.23
C HIS A 53 0.13 24.62 -21.10
N VAL A 54 -0.43 23.41 -21.14
CA VAL A 54 0.30 22.15 -20.95
C VAL A 54 0.51 21.44 -22.28
N SER A 55 1.77 21.09 -22.60
CA SER A 55 2.13 20.35 -23.82
C SER A 55 2.55 18.90 -23.57
N ALA A 56 3.01 18.56 -22.37
CA ALA A 56 3.46 17.21 -22.03
C ALA A 56 3.43 16.98 -20.50
N LEU A 57 3.38 15.71 -20.11
CA LEU A 57 3.55 15.27 -18.72
C LEU A 57 4.92 14.61 -18.53
N GLY A 58 5.56 14.85 -17.40
CA GLY A 58 6.82 14.20 -17.04
C GLY A 58 6.60 12.72 -16.75
N THR A 59 7.30 11.83 -17.46
CA THR A 59 7.17 10.37 -17.29
C THR A 59 7.56 9.90 -15.89
N ALA A 60 8.43 10.63 -15.19
CA ALA A 60 8.84 10.36 -13.82
C ALA A 60 7.69 10.47 -12.79
N GLN A 61 6.55 11.05 -13.18
CA GLN A 61 5.38 11.14 -12.32
C GLN A 61 4.58 9.84 -12.28
N VAL A 62 4.71 8.97 -13.29
CA VAL A 62 3.95 7.72 -13.36
C VAL A 62 4.52 6.72 -12.36
N LEU A 63 3.72 6.33 -11.38
CA LEU A 63 4.08 5.29 -10.41
C LEU A 63 3.78 3.90 -10.96
N ARG A 64 2.59 3.73 -11.53
CA ARG A 64 2.08 2.42 -11.97
C ARG A 64 1.08 2.57 -13.10
N ARG A 65 1.06 1.58 -13.99
CA ARG A 65 -0.01 1.35 -14.96
C ARG A 65 -0.66 0.00 -14.66
N VAL A 66 -1.97 -0.04 -14.75
CA VAL A 66 -2.74 -1.29 -14.69
C VAL A 66 -3.66 -1.29 -15.91
N PRO A 67 -3.50 -2.22 -16.85
CA PRO A 67 -2.47 -3.27 -16.89
C PRO A 67 -1.08 -2.68 -17.14
N GLU A 68 -0.04 -3.48 -16.91
CA GLU A 68 1.30 -3.12 -17.37
C GLU A 68 1.35 -3.08 -18.91
N ASP A 69 2.27 -2.30 -19.47
CA ASP A 69 2.42 -2.22 -20.93
C ASP A 69 2.85 -3.59 -21.49
N GLY A 70 2.13 -4.05 -22.51
CA GLY A 70 2.32 -5.37 -23.10
C GLY A 70 1.69 -6.53 -22.35
N SER A 71 0.86 -6.29 -21.32
CA SER A 71 0.10 -7.37 -20.66
C SER A 71 -0.77 -8.10 -21.68
N GLU A 72 -0.79 -9.44 -21.68
CA GLU A 72 -1.53 -10.23 -22.68
C GLU A 72 -2.80 -10.91 -22.12
N ASP A 73 -2.97 -10.94 -20.80
CA ASP A 73 -3.96 -11.74 -20.09
C ASP A 73 -4.76 -10.96 -19.03
N PHE A 74 -4.90 -9.64 -19.19
CA PHE A 74 -5.61 -8.81 -18.21
C PHE A 74 -7.08 -9.22 -18.06
N GLU A 75 -7.59 -9.21 -16.83
CA GLU A 75 -8.97 -9.61 -16.55
C GLU A 75 -9.98 -8.61 -17.15
N PRO A 76 -10.95 -9.07 -17.97
CA PRO A 76 -11.86 -8.16 -18.67
C PRO A 76 -12.91 -7.48 -17.77
N ASN A 77 -13.07 -7.93 -16.52
CA ASN A 77 -13.95 -7.34 -15.51
C ASN A 77 -13.24 -6.26 -14.66
N ALA A 78 -11.91 -6.13 -14.74
CA ALA A 78 -11.16 -5.11 -14.03
C ALA A 78 -11.10 -3.80 -14.81
N PHE A 79 -10.99 -2.67 -14.09
CA PHE A 79 -10.77 -1.36 -14.72
C PHE A 79 -9.28 -1.09 -14.92
N ALA A 80 -8.94 -0.54 -16.09
CA ALA A 80 -7.60 0.00 -16.30
C ALA A 80 -7.41 1.29 -15.51
N CYS A 81 -6.21 1.51 -14.97
CA CYS A 81 -5.87 2.73 -14.25
C CYS A 81 -4.39 3.12 -14.43
N ILE A 82 -4.08 4.38 -14.12
CA ILE A 82 -2.72 4.89 -14.02
C ILE A 82 -2.59 5.73 -12.76
N GLU A 83 -1.46 5.56 -12.07
CA GLU A 83 -1.17 6.22 -10.80
C GLU A 83 -0.03 7.22 -10.96
N TYR A 84 -0.14 8.35 -10.26
CA TYR A 84 0.85 9.42 -10.27
C TYR A 84 1.33 9.80 -8.87
N ALA A 85 2.62 10.13 -8.75
CA ALA A 85 3.25 10.58 -7.51
C ALA A 85 2.74 11.93 -7.02
N VAL A 86 2.23 12.77 -7.93
CA VAL A 86 1.65 14.07 -7.60
C VAL A 86 0.14 13.93 -7.40
N PRO A 87 -0.38 14.16 -6.18
CA PRO A 87 -1.78 13.85 -5.86
C PRO A 87 -2.80 14.82 -6.44
N ASP A 88 -2.41 16.05 -6.76
CA ASP A 88 -3.28 17.04 -7.39
C ASP A 88 -3.13 17.09 -8.92
N LEU A 89 -2.29 16.22 -9.52
CA LEU A 89 -2.00 16.27 -10.95
C LEU A 89 -3.26 16.27 -11.83
N PRO A 90 -4.29 15.43 -11.57
CA PRO A 90 -5.51 15.43 -12.38
C PRO A 90 -6.31 16.74 -12.33
N TRP A 91 -6.14 17.59 -11.30
CA TRP A 91 -6.94 18.80 -11.10
C TRP A 91 -6.14 20.10 -11.08
N MET A 92 -4.81 20.03 -11.14
CA MET A 92 -3.90 21.17 -11.06
C MET A 92 -4.19 22.25 -12.11
N PHE A 93 -4.61 21.81 -13.31
CA PHE A 93 -4.94 22.67 -14.45
C PHE A 93 -6.44 22.67 -14.80
N SER A 94 -7.30 22.16 -13.90
CA SER A 94 -8.74 22.27 -14.07
C SER A 94 -9.15 23.75 -13.98
N PRO A 95 -10.04 24.23 -14.86
CA PRO A 95 -10.43 25.63 -14.90
C PRO A 95 -11.33 26.05 -13.73
N ALA A 96 -12.07 25.10 -13.16
CA ALA A 96 -12.94 25.32 -12.01
C ALA A 96 -12.25 25.00 -10.68
N THR A 97 -12.78 25.59 -9.60
CA THR A 97 -12.60 25.13 -8.22
C THR A 97 -13.83 24.30 -7.80
N ALA A 98 -13.62 23.35 -6.88
CA ALA A 98 -14.73 22.57 -6.35
C ALA A 98 -15.71 23.49 -5.59
N ARG A 99 -16.95 23.60 -6.06
CA ARG A 99 -18.01 24.32 -5.33
C ARG A 99 -18.61 23.38 -4.29
N ASN A 100 -18.57 23.78 -3.01
CA ASN A 100 -19.17 23.05 -1.87
C ASN A 100 -18.73 21.58 -1.74
N GLY A 101 -17.55 21.20 -2.23
CA GLY A 101 -16.90 19.93 -1.91
C GLY A 101 -17.40 18.67 -2.61
N ASP A 102 -18.41 18.74 -3.49
CA ASP A 102 -19.02 17.50 -4.00
C ASP A 102 -18.30 16.90 -5.21
N THR A 103 -17.87 17.70 -6.19
CA THR A 103 -17.22 17.19 -7.41
C THR A 103 -16.26 18.20 -8.05
N LEU A 104 -15.21 17.70 -8.72
CA LEU A 104 -14.33 18.50 -9.57
C LEU A 104 -13.85 17.65 -10.75
N ALA A 105 -14.14 18.12 -11.97
CA ALA A 105 -13.69 17.45 -13.18
C ALA A 105 -12.16 17.58 -13.34
N PRO A 106 -11.44 16.48 -13.62
CA PRO A 106 -10.02 16.53 -13.91
C PRO A 106 -9.75 17.11 -15.30
N TRP A 107 -8.61 17.77 -15.49
CA TRP A 107 -8.20 18.29 -16.80
C TRP A 107 -7.58 17.22 -17.71
N ILE A 108 -7.26 16.04 -17.16
CA ILE A 108 -6.83 14.84 -17.86
C ILE A 108 -7.69 13.66 -17.49
N VAL A 109 -7.92 12.76 -18.44
CA VAL A 109 -8.63 11.51 -18.24
C VAL A 109 -7.87 10.35 -18.87
N LEU A 110 -8.13 9.15 -18.36
CA LEU A 110 -7.66 7.91 -18.96
C LEU A 110 -8.74 7.36 -19.90
N VAL A 111 -8.42 7.25 -21.18
CA VAL A 111 -9.26 6.60 -22.18
C VAL A 111 -8.64 5.28 -22.58
N VAL A 112 -9.46 4.26 -22.77
CA VAL A 112 -9.04 2.94 -23.22
C VAL A 112 -9.88 2.60 -24.44
N VAL A 113 -9.23 2.46 -25.59
CA VAL A 113 -9.90 2.25 -26.87
C VAL A 113 -9.50 0.92 -27.49
N GLU A 114 -10.41 0.29 -28.22
CA GLU A 114 -10.10 -0.97 -28.91
C GLU A 114 -9.07 -0.73 -30.01
N GLU A 115 -8.06 -1.60 -30.11
CA GLU A 115 -7.10 -1.57 -31.21
C GLU A 115 -7.77 -2.17 -32.46
N GLN A 116 -8.47 -1.31 -33.22
CA GLN A 116 -9.29 -1.68 -34.38
C GLN A 116 -9.23 -0.66 -35.52
N THR A 117 -9.80 -1.01 -36.67
CA THR A 117 -9.92 -0.13 -37.83
C THR A 117 -10.63 1.18 -37.47
N GLY A 118 -10.04 2.31 -37.85
CA GLY A 118 -10.55 3.65 -37.51
C GLY A 118 -9.93 4.26 -36.25
N ILE A 119 -9.14 3.51 -35.49
CA ILE A 119 -8.34 4.01 -34.37
C ILE A 119 -6.86 3.85 -34.70
N ALA A 120 -6.09 4.94 -34.58
CA ALA A 120 -4.65 4.92 -34.80
C ALA A 120 -3.93 5.79 -33.77
N LEU A 121 -2.85 5.26 -33.19
CA LEU A 121 -1.93 6.05 -32.36
C LEU A 121 -0.73 6.44 -33.22
N LEU A 122 -0.66 7.72 -33.59
CA LEU A 122 0.36 8.27 -34.48
C LEU A 122 1.44 8.99 -33.67
N SER A 123 2.70 8.76 -34.05
CA SER A 123 3.83 9.55 -33.52
C SER A 123 4.07 10.75 -34.42
N GLN A 124 3.97 11.97 -33.87
CA GLN A 124 4.30 13.22 -34.55
C GLN A 124 5.48 13.90 -33.84
N GLY A 125 6.70 13.56 -34.26
CA GLY A 125 7.91 14.00 -33.57
C GLY A 125 7.96 13.46 -32.15
N SER A 126 8.00 14.35 -31.15
CA SER A 126 7.97 14.01 -29.72
C SER A 126 6.55 13.86 -29.14
N ALA A 127 5.50 14.19 -29.91
CA ALA A 127 4.11 14.09 -29.47
C ALA A 127 3.45 12.83 -30.04
N SER A 128 2.46 12.29 -29.31
CA SER A 128 1.59 11.22 -29.81
C SER A 128 0.17 11.75 -29.99
N VAL A 129 -0.50 11.31 -31.04
CA VAL A 129 -1.89 11.69 -31.35
C VAL A 129 -2.73 10.43 -31.52
N LEU A 130 -3.80 10.33 -30.74
CA LEU A 130 -4.83 9.31 -30.91
C LEU A 130 -5.84 9.83 -31.94
N GLN A 131 -5.81 9.23 -33.12
CA GLN A 131 -6.71 9.52 -34.22
C GLN A 131 -7.90 8.56 -34.20
N MET A 132 -9.10 9.10 -34.28
CA MET A 132 -10.35 8.34 -34.33
C MET A 132 -11.21 8.79 -35.51
N ARG A 133 -11.61 7.83 -36.35
CA ARG A 133 -12.38 8.01 -37.59
C ARG A 133 -13.32 6.81 -37.77
N ARG A 134 -14.26 6.91 -38.72
CA ARG A 134 -15.07 5.75 -39.15
C ARG A 134 -14.17 4.59 -39.62
N PRO A 135 -14.53 3.32 -39.34
CA PRO A 135 -15.81 2.85 -38.79
C PRO A 135 -15.93 2.91 -37.26
N ALA A 136 -14.90 3.37 -36.52
CA ALA A 136 -14.99 3.49 -35.06
C ALA A 136 -16.04 4.54 -34.64
N GLU A 137 -16.87 4.18 -33.66
CA GLU A 137 -17.89 5.07 -33.09
C GLU A 137 -17.34 5.75 -31.83
N ILE A 138 -16.98 7.04 -31.92
CA ILE A 138 -16.32 7.77 -30.82
C ILE A 138 -17.13 7.71 -29.51
N GLY A 139 -18.47 7.83 -29.58
CA GLY A 139 -19.34 7.75 -28.41
C GLY A 139 -19.40 6.37 -27.72
N ARG A 140 -18.91 5.30 -28.36
CA ARG A 140 -18.72 3.98 -27.73
C ARG A 140 -17.30 3.77 -27.19
N GLU A 141 -16.36 4.55 -27.68
CA GLU A 141 -14.93 4.38 -27.40
C GLU A 141 -14.44 5.28 -26.25
N LEU A 142 -15.02 6.49 -26.13
CA LEU A 142 -14.63 7.48 -25.12
C LEU A 142 -15.68 7.64 -24.02
N PRO A 143 -15.26 7.96 -22.78
CA PRO A 143 -16.21 8.21 -21.68
C PRO A 143 -16.99 9.52 -21.88
N ASP A 144 -18.12 9.64 -21.18
CA ASP A 144 -18.82 10.91 -21.01
C ASP A 144 -18.01 11.81 -20.06
N LEU A 145 -17.56 12.96 -20.56
CA LEU A 145 -16.76 13.90 -19.79
C LEU A 145 -17.54 14.57 -18.66
N SER A 146 -18.87 14.59 -18.71
CA SER A 146 -19.70 15.07 -17.59
C SER A 146 -19.61 14.19 -16.34
N GLU A 147 -19.18 12.93 -16.50
CA GLU A 147 -18.97 11.96 -15.42
C GLU A 147 -17.49 11.80 -15.05
N SER A 148 -16.58 12.55 -15.69
CA SER A 148 -15.12 12.40 -15.51
C SER A 148 -14.64 12.61 -14.07
N TRP A 149 -15.38 13.38 -13.28
CA TRP A 149 -15.11 13.62 -11.86
C TRP A 149 -15.15 12.33 -11.01
N ALA A 150 -15.89 11.30 -11.44
CA ALA A 150 -16.01 10.04 -10.71
C ALA A 150 -14.83 9.07 -10.96
N TRP A 151 -14.03 9.34 -11.99
CA TRP A 151 -13.00 8.43 -12.49
C TRP A 151 -11.58 8.88 -12.18
N ALA A 152 -11.44 9.83 -11.26
CA ALA A 152 -10.16 10.26 -10.70
C ALA A 152 -10.31 10.39 -9.18
N HIS A 153 -9.28 10.00 -8.42
CA HIS A 153 -9.25 10.20 -6.97
C HIS A 153 -7.81 10.37 -6.47
N VAL A 154 -7.68 10.87 -5.24
CA VAL A 154 -6.45 10.81 -4.45
C VAL A 154 -6.54 9.64 -3.49
N GLN A 155 -5.51 8.82 -3.44
CA GLN A 155 -5.34 7.80 -2.41
C GLN A 155 -4.34 8.33 -1.38
N CYS A 156 -4.70 8.21 -0.10
CA CYS A 156 -3.90 8.56 1.05
C CYS A 156 -3.67 7.32 1.93
N ASN A 157 -2.41 6.97 2.17
CA ASN A 157 -2.01 5.91 3.09
C ASN A 157 -1.67 6.49 4.48
N ALA A 158 -2.55 7.34 5.00
CA ALA A 158 -2.47 7.94 6.33
C ALA A 158 -3.89 8.16 6.89
N SER A 159 -4.02 8.15 8.22
CA SER A 159 -5.30 8.48 8.87
C SER A 159 -5.59 9.97 8.77
N LEU A 160 -6.77 10.33 8.25
CA LEU A 160 -7.30 11.71 8.26
C LEU A 160 -8.37 11.92 9.34
N GLU A 161 -8.59 10.97 10.26
CA GLU A 161 -9.65 11.05 11.28
C GLU A 161 -9.52 12.29 12.19
N GLU A 162 -8.29 12.70 12.49
CA GLU A 162 -7.98 13.84 13.38
C GLU A 162 -7.22 14.96 12.66
N MET A 163 -7.05 14.87 11.34
CA MET A 163 -6.13 15.74 10.59
C MET A 163 -6.70 16.09 9.22
N SER A 164 -6.61 17.37 8.83
CA SER A 164 -7.00 17.78 7.48
C SER A 164 -6.08 17.11 6.43
N ALA A 165 -6.61 16.85 5.23
CA ALA A 165 -5.81 16.32 4.12
C ALA A 165 -4.58 17.19 3.81
N LYS A 166 -4.69 18.51 4.01
CA LYS A 166 -3.59 19.47 3.84
C LYS A 166 -2.46 19.22 4.84
N ASP A 167 -2.80 19.05 6.12
CA ASP A 167 -1.81 18.84 7.19
C ASP A 167 -1.18 17.44 7.10
N ALA A 168 -1.97 16.43 6.73
CA ALA A 168 -1.49 15.07 6.51
C ALA A 168 -0.50 15.02 5.34
N TYR A 169 -0.80 15.70 4.24
CA TYR A 169 0.11 15.84 3.11
C TYR A 169 1.40 16.56 3.50
N ALA A 170 1.32 17.66 4.26
CA ALA A 170 2.50 18.40 4.70
C ALA A 170 3.44 17.55 5.58
N LYS A 171 2.88 16.65 6.39
CA LYS A 171 3.63 15.74 7.26
C LYS A 171 4.27 14.58 6.49
N THR A 172 3.51 13.94 5.58
CA THR A 172 3.97 12.75 4.85
C THR A 172 3.56 12.80 3.37
N PRO A 173 4.22 13.63 2.53
CA PRO A 173 3.85 13.78 1.12
C PRO A 173 3.85 12.47 0.35
N GLY A 174 4.79 11.56 0.66
CA GLY A 174 4.93 10.25 0.00
C GLY A 174 3.82 9.25 0.34
N ALA A 175 2.89 9.58 1.23
CA ALA A 175 1.70 8.77 1.52
C ALA A 175 0.54 9.06 0.54
N PHE A 176 0.69 10.03 -0.36
CA PHE A 176 -0.35 10.49 -1.28
C PHE A 176 0.02 10.16 -2.72
N LEU A 177 -0.97 9.71 -3.48
CA LEU A 177 -0.89 9.54 -4.93
C LEU A 177 -2.24 9.91 -5.56
N SER A 178 -2.25 10.20 -6.86
CA SER A 178 -3.49 10.31 -7.63
C SER A 178 -3.65 9.12 -8.57
N ARG A 179 -4.89 8.74 -8.85
CA ARG A 179 -5.22 7.66 -9.78
C ARG A 179 -6.28 8.14 -10.77
N LEU A 180 -6.03 7.90 -12.06
CA LEU A 180 -7.04 7.96 -13.11
C LEU A 180 -7.51 6.55 -13.42
N ILE A 181 -8.82 6.34 -13.52
CA ILE A 181 -9.46 5.07 -13.86
C ILE A 181 -10.20 5.24 -15.18
N CYS A 182 -10.21 4.22 -16.03
CA CYS A 182 -11.07 4.20 -17.22
C CYS A 182 -12.34 3.41 -16.94
N ALA A 183 -13.49 4.04 -17.06
CA ALA A 183 -14.83 3.47 -16.87
C ALA A 183 -15.27 2.50 -17.97
N ARG A 184 -14.34 1.81 -18.63
CA ARG A 184 -14.65 0.93 -19.76
C ARG A 184 -14.77 -0.50 -19.28
N ARG A 185 -15.92 -1.13 -19.56
CA ARG A 185 -16.04 -2.58 -19.51
C ARG A 185 -15.27 -3.19 -20.68
N LEU A 186 -14.24 -3.98 -20.38
CA LEU A 186 -13.39 -4.57 -21.40
C LEU A 186 -14.05 -5.83 -21.98
N LYS A 187 -13.82 -6.05 -23.27
CA LYS A 187 -14.20 -7.28 -23.97
C LYS A 187 -13.13 -8.34 -23.73
N PRO A 188 -13.49 -9.62 -23.58
CA PRO A 188 -12.50 -10.71 -23.53
C PRO A 188 -11.68 -10.79 -24.82
N LEU A 189 -10.44 -11.32 -24.73
CA LEU A 189 -9.57 -11.60 -25.88
C LEU A 189 -9.35 -10.42 -26.84
N THR A 190 -9.39 -9.19 -26.33
CA THR A 190 -9.38 -7.96 -27.12
C THR A 190 -8.14 -7.14 -26.82
N ARG A 191 -7.53 -6.55 -27.85
CA ARG A 191 -6.39 -5.64 -27.73
C ARG A 191 -6.87 -4.21 -27.53
N TYR A 192 -6.22 -3.50 -26.63
CA TYR A 192 -6.56 -2.15 -26.22
C TYR A 192 -5.36 -1.21 -26.26
N ILE A 193 -5.63 0.06 -26.51
CA ILE A 193 -4.70 1.17 -26.35
C ILE A 193 -5.23 2.05 -25.23
N ALA A 194 -4.46 2.19 -24.16
CA ALA A 194 -4.75 3.12 -23.08
C ALA A 194 -4.00 4.43 -23.34
N CYS A 195 -4.69 5.56 -23.22
CA CYS A 195 -4.15 6.89 -23.47
C CYS A 195 -4.60 7.88 -22.38
N VAL A 196 -3.65 8.65 -21.86
CA VAL A 196 -3.95 9.82 -21.03
C VAL A 196 -4.05 11.05 -21.93
N VAL A 197 -5.20 11.69 -21.93
CA VAL A 197 -5.55 12.78 -22.85
C VAL A 197 -6.17 13.97 -22.09
N PRO A 198 -6.10 15.20 -22.62
CA PRO A 198 -6.83 16.34 -22.05
C PRO A 198 -8.35 16.13 -22.10
N ALA A 199 -9.03 16.58 -21.06
CA ALA A 199 -10.50 16.61 -20.97
C ALA A 199 -11.12 17.91 -21.52
N TYR A 200 -10.31 18.95 -21.73
CA TYR A 200 -10.74 20.27 -22.19
C TYR A 200 -10.19 20.61 -23.58
N LEU A 201 -10.98 21.35 -24.35
CA LEU A 201 -10.68 21.71 -25.74
C LEU A 201 -9.39 22.53 -25.88
N GLY A 202 -9.12 23.45 -24.95
CA GLY A 202 -7.89 24.24 -24.94
C GLY A 202 -6.63 23.37 -24.83
N GLY A 203 -6.67 22.33 -24.00
CA GLY A 203 -5.60 21.34 -23.90
C GLY A 203 -5.43 20.51 -25.17
N VAL A 204 -6.53 20.14 -25.83
CA VAL A 204 -6.49 19.45 -27.14
C VAL A 204 -5.83 20.35 -28.20
N GLN A 205 -6.28 21.60 -28.33
CA GLN A 205 -5.74 22.57 -29.28
C GLN A 205 -4.24 22.78 -29.04
N LYS A 206 -3.85 23.01 -27.78
CA LYS A 206 -2.45 23.19 -27.40
C LYS A 206 -1.59 21.99 -27.76
N GLY A 207 -2.04 20.77 -27.43
CA GLY A 207 -1.30 19.54 -27.68
C GLY A 207 -1.18 19.18 -29.17
N LEU A 208 -2.15 19.59 -29.98
CA LEU A 208 -2.10 19.45 -31.44
C LEU A 208 -1.35 20.59 -32.15
N GLY A 209 -0.85 21.59 -31.40
CA GLY A 209 -0.20 22.77 -31.99
C GLY A 209 -1.15 23.72 -32.72
N LEU A 210 -2.45 23.64 -32.43
CA LEU A 210 -3.48 24.50 -33.00
C LEU A 210 -3.63 25.79 -32.17
N PRO A 211 -4.10 26.90 -32.77
CA PRO A 211 -4.48 28.09 -32.03
C PRO A 211 -5.56 27.79 -30.98
N VAL A 212 -5.40 28.34 -29.78
CA VAL A 212 -6.40 28.22 -28.70
C VAL A 212 -7.58 29.14 -29.00
N GLY A 213 -8.80 28.59 -28.97
CA GLY A 213 -10.03 29.31 -29.27
C GLY A 213 -10.53 30.21 -28.12
N SER A 214 -11.72 30.80 -28.30
CA SER A 214 -12.34 31.70 -27.32
C SER A 214 -12.93 31.00 -26.09
N ASP A 215 -13.22 29.70 -26.18
CA ASP A 215 -13.68 28.88 -25.07
C ASP A 215 -12.74 27.67 -24.88
N PRO A 216 -11.58 27.86 -24.23
CA PRO A 216 -10.64 26.78 -23.95
C PRO A 216 -11.15 25.78 -22.90
N HIS A 217 -12.24 26.10 -22.19
CA HIS A 217 -12.78 25.32 -21.07
C HIS A 217 -13.96 24.42 -21.48
N ALA A 218 -14.39 24.48 -22.74
CA ALA A 218 -15.29 23.50 -23.33
C ALA A 218 -14.75 22.07 -23.23
N ALA A 219 -15.65 21.09 -23.17
CA ALA A 219 -15.27 19.67 -23.19
C ALA A 219 -14.50 19.31 -24.47
N ALA A 220 -13.46 18.47 -24.33
CA ALA A 220 -12.62 18.07 -25.45
C ALA A 220 -13.37 17.30 -26.55
N TRP A 221 -14.44 16.60 -26.19
CA TRP A 221 -15.34 15.93 -27.14
C TRP A 221 -16.78 15.87 -26.61
N THR A 222 -17.69 15.55 -27.52
CA THR A 222 -19.08 15.21 -27.23
C THR A 222 -19.44 13.91 -27.96
N GLY A 223 -20.49 13.20 -27.52
CA GLY A 223 -20.85 11.88 -28.05
C GLY A 223 -21.19 11.85 -29.56
N GLY A 224 -21.47 13.00 -30.18
CA GLY A 224 -21.79 13.13 -31.61
C GLY A 224 -20.58 13.28 -32.55
N ALA A 225 -19.35 13.30 -32.04
CA ALA A 225 -18.16 13.45 -32.87
C ALA A 225 -17.98 12.26 -33.84
N THR A 226 -17.59 12.55 -35.09
CA THR A 226 -17.31 11.52 -36.12
C THR A 226 -15.84 11.45 -36.52
N VAL A 227 -15.09 12.48 -36.19
CA VAL A 227 -13.66 12.67 -36.45
C VAL A 227 -13.10 13.35 -35.21
N LEU A 228 -12.09 12.75 -34.59
CA LEU A 228 -11.47 13.30 -33.40
C LEU A 228 -9.98 12.97 -33.36
N ASP A 229 -9.16 13.96 -33.03
CA ASP A 229 -7.73 13.82 -32.78
C ASP A 229 -7.45 14.30 -31.36
N LEU A 230 -6.82 13.45 -30.55
CA LEU A 230 -6.49 13.77 -29.16
C LEU A 230 -4.98 13.70 -28.98
N PRO A 231 -4.34 14.74 -28.42
CA PRO A 231 -2.95 14.64 -28.01
C PRO A 231 -2.85 13.68 -26.80
N VAL A 232 -1.79 12.88 -26.80
CA VAL A 232 -1.59 11.81 -25.82
C VAL A 232 -0.36 12.12 -24.98
N PHE A 233 -0.56 12.28 -23.67
CA PHE A 233 0.51 12.52 -22.72
C PHE A 233 1.23 11.23 -22.29
N SER A 234 0.50 10.12 -22.24
CA SER A 234 1.06 8.80 -21.98
C SER A 234 0.18 7.75 -22.65
N SER A 235 0.79 6.69 -23.18
CA SER A 235 0.06 5.54 -23.72
C SER A 235 0.77 4.24 -23.41
N TRP A 236 -0.01 3.15 -23.44
CA TRP A 236 0.47 1.77 -23.37
C TRP A 236 -0.55 0.85 -24.04
N ARG A 237 -0.14 -0.37 -24.36
CA ARG A 237 -1.00 -1.39 -24.95
C ARG A 237 -1.18 -2.57 -24.02
N PHE A 238 -2.31 -3.24 -24.12
CA PHE A 238 -2.54 -4.51 -23.43
C PHE A 238 -3.61 -5.34 -24.15
N ARG A 239 -3.72 -6.59 -23.77
CA ARG A 239 -4.75 -7.53 -24.22
C ARG A 239 -5.42 -8.16 -23.01
N THR A 240 -6.72 -8.44 -23.14
CA THR A 240 -7.50 -9.13 -22.12
C THR A 240 -7.49 -10.65 -22.31
N SER A 241 -7.58 -11.38 -21.21
CA SER A 241 -7.75 -12.83 -21.19
C SER A 241 -9.17 -13.27 -21.59
N GLN A 242 -9.37 -14.59 -21.69
CA GLN A 242 -10.71 -15.18 -21.73
C GLN A 242 -11.41 -14.96 -20.37
N ARG A 243 -12.75 -14.87 -20.37
CA ARG A 243 -13.53 -14.84 -19.12
C ARG A 243 -13.13 -16.01 -18.20
N GLY A 244 -12.67 -15.68 -17.00
CA GLY A 244 -12.19 -16.64 -16.00
C GLY A 244 -11.70 -15.98 -14.71
N ASP A 245 -12.24 -14.81 -14.39
CA ASP A 245 -11.92 -14.07 -13.17
C ASP A 245 -12.39 -14.81 -11.90
N PHE A 246 -11.98 -14.32 -10.74
CA PHE A 246 -12.37 -14.89 -9.45
C PHE A 246 -13.89 -15.03 -9.29
N GLU A 247 -14.68 -14.05 -9.76
CA GLU A 247 -16.14 -14.09 -9.71
C GLU A 247 -16.70 -15.24 -10.57
N ALA A 248 -16.17 -15.43 -11.77
CA ALA A 248 -16.51 -16.54 -12.67
C ALA A 248 -16.10 -17.90 -12.09
N LEU A 249 -15.04 -17.97 -11.28
CA LEU A 249 -14.64 -19.21 -10.60
C LEU A 249 -15.53 -19.49 -9.38
N VAL A 250 -15.83 -18.47 -8.57
CA VAL A 250 -16.70 -18.60 -7.40
C VAL A 250 -18.12 -18.98 -7.80
N SER A 251 -18.65 -18.42 -8.88
CA SER A 251 -19.98 -18.78 -9.41
C SER A 251 -20.08 -20.23 -9.90
N LYS A 252 -18.96 -20.92 -10.13
CA LYS A 252 -18.93 -22.35 -10.47
C LYS A 252 -18.87 -23.27 -9.24
N LEU A 253 -18.65 -22.71 -8.04
CA LEU A 253 -18.64 -23.51 -6.82
C LEU A 253 -20.05 -24.06 -6.57
N SER A 254 -20.12 -25.38 -6.36
CA SER A 254 -21.34 -26.06 -5.95
C SER A 254 -21.14 -26.61 -4.54
N PRO A 255 -22.10 -26.41 -3.62
CA PRO A 255 -22.00 -27.00 -2.29
C PRO A 255 -22.00 -28.53 -2.41
N VAL A 256 -21.18 -29.18 -1.59
CA VAL A 256 -21.18 -30.64 -1.43
C VAL A 256 -21.60 -30.92 0.01
N GLU A 257 -22.66 -31.71 0.17
CA GLU A 257 -23.06 -32.18 1.49
C GLU A 257 -22.00 -33.11 2.06
N LEU A 258 -21.46 -32.75 3.23
CA LEU A 258 -20.47 -33.54 3.93
C LEU A 258 -21.16 -34.28 5.08
N ALA A 259 -21.53 -35.54 4.89
CA ALA A 259 -22.07 -36.40 5.96
C ALA A 259 -20.96 -36.98 6.87
N ALA A 260 -19.92 -36.20 7.15
CA ALA A 260 -18.73 -36.64 7.87
C ALA A 260 -18.09 -35.50 8.69
N GLY A 261 -17.08 -35.85 9.50
CA GLY A 261 -16.25 -34.88 10.21
C GLY A 261 -16.59 -34.67 11.69
N ALA A 262 -17.61 -35.35 12.21
CA ALA A 262 -17.93 -35.37 13.63
C ALA A 262 -17.93 -36.80 14.16
N VAL A 263 -17.24 -37.06 15.27
CA VAL A 263 -17.20 -38.35 15.95
C VAL A 263 -17.48 -38.13 17.44
N GLN A 264 -18.22 -39.03 18.08
CA GLN A 264 -18.41 -38.94 19.54
C GLN A 264 -17.16 -39.46 20.24
N MET A 265 -16.64 -38.65 21.16
CA MET A 265 -15.55 -38.99 22.06
C MET A 265 -16.14 -39.42 23.40
N ASP A 266 -15.88 -40.67 23.75
CA ASP A 266 -16.24 -41.24 25.05
C ASP A 266 -15.28 -40.72 26.14
N LEU A 267 -15.85 -40.13 27.18
CA LEU A 267 -15.15 -39.60 28.35
C LEU A 267 -15.55 -40.34 29.63
N SER A 268 -16.17 -41.51 29.51
CA SER A 268 -16.68 -42.27 30.64
C SER A 268 -15.59 -42.80 31.58
N ASP A 269 -14.43 -43.14 31.02
CA ASP A 269 -13.23 -43.55 31.74
C ASP A 269 -11.99 -42.79 31.21
N PRO A 270 -11.69 -41.60 31.76
CA PRO A 270 -10.57 -40.78 31.29
C PRO A 270 -9.19 -41.27 31.80
N GLY A 271 -9.13 -42.35 32.59
CA GLY A 271 -7.88 -42.97 33.05
C GLY A 271 -7.12 -42.26 34.18
N ASP A 272 -7.47 -41.01 34.53
CA ASP A 272 -6.91 -40.29 35.69
C ASP A 272 -7.99 -40.02 36.74
N PRO A 273 -7.81 -40.40 38.01
CA PRO A 273 -8.81 -40.24 39.07
C PRO A 273 -9.14 -38.78 39.39
N ARG A 274 -8.32 -37.81 38.96
CA ARG A 274 -8.59 -36.38 39.11
C ARG A 274 -9.63 -35.88 38.10
N LEU A 275 -9.91 -36.65 37.06
CA LEU A 275 -10.93 -36.33 36.06
C LEU A 275 -12.27 -36.99 36.42
N PRO A 276 -13.40 -36.34 36.11
CA PRO A 276 -14.72 -36.86 36.45
C PRO A 276 -15.07 -38.06 35.55
N ALA A 277 -15.05 -39.28 36.09
CA ALA A 277 -15.63 -40.44 35.44
C ALA A 277 -17.17 -40.37 35.49
N ASN A 278 -17.81 -40.48 34.32
CA ASN A 278 -19.27 -40.50 34.20
C ASN A 278 -19.68 -41.34 32.99
N LYS A 279 -20.44 -42.43 33.22
CA LYS A 279 -20.84 -43.41 32.19
C LYS A 279 -21.63 -42.82 31.00
N MET A 280 -22.07 -41.57 31.08
CA MET A 280 -22.78 -40.86 30.00
C MET A 280 -22.02 -39.63 29.49
N ALA A 281 -20.75 -39.45 29.87
CA ALA A 281 -19.95 -38.32 29.40
C ALA A 281 -19.46 -38.57 27.98
N GLU A 282 -20.13 -37.95 27.01
CA GLU A 282 -19.70 -37.91 25.61
C GLU A 282 -19.61 -36.46 25.15
N VAL A 283 -18.62 -36.16 24.33
CA VAL A 283 -18.46 -34.87 23.64
C VAL A 283 -18.19 -35.13 22.16
N THR A 284 -18.64 -34.24 21.29
CA THR A 284 -18.33 -34.36 19.86
C THR A 284 -16.91 -33.87 19.58
N PHE A 285 -16.07 -34.78 19.09
CA PHE A 285 -14.81 -34.46 18.45
C PHE A 285 -15.06 -33.98 17.01
N ARG A 286 -14.56 -32.79 16.68
CA ARG A 286 -14.73 -32.15 15.37
C ARG A 286 -13.45 -32.28 14.56
N GLY A 287 -13.56 -32.75 13.33
CA GLY A 287 -12.48 -32.72 12.34
C GLY A 287 -12.30 -31.33 11.71
N ALA A 288 -11.34 -31.21 10.80
CA ALA A 288 -11.06 -29.95 10.10
C ALA A 288 -12.23 -29.43 9.26
N LEU A 289 -13.08 -30.34 8.77
CA LEU A 289 -14.34 -30.04 8.10
C LEU A 289 -15.44 -30.84 8.77
N VAL A 290 -16.60 -30.22 8.99
CA VAL A 290 -17.78 -30.83 9.60
C VAL A 290 -18.98 -30.49 8.74
N GLY A 291 -19.84 -31.47 8.48
CA GLY A 291 -21.13 -31.23 7.83
C GLY A 291 -21.96 -30.17 8.55
N THR A 292 -22.64 -29.32 7.79
CA THR A 292 -23.52 -28.27 8.35
C THR A 292 -24.72 -28.85 9.11
N GLU A 293 -25.13 -30.08 8.79
CA GLU A 293 -26.22 -30.80 9.46
C GLU A 293 -25.73 -31.73 10.58
N ALA A 294 -24.43 -31.75 10.90
CA ALA A 294 -23.90 -32.60 11.95
C ALA A 294 -24.49 -32.19 13.32
N VAL A 295 -25.03 -33.18 14.06
CA VAL A 295 -25.50 -32.96 15.42
C VAL A 295 -24.30 -32.94 16.36
N LEU A 296 -23.95 -31.75 16.84
CA LEU A 296 -22.84 -31.52 17.75
C LEU A 296 -23.34 -31.63 19.20
N ARG A 297 -22.72 -32.51 19.97
CA ARG A 297 -22.95 -32.65 21.41
C ARG A 297 -21.85 -31.93 22.16
N ASP A 298 -22.23 -30.85 22.83
CA ASP A 298 -21.35 -30.15 23.73
C ASP A 298 -21.37 -30.78 25.13
N MET A 299 -20.25 -30.68 25.83
CA MET A 299 -20.14 -31.16 27.20
C MET A 299 -21.02 -30.31 28.15
N ASP A 300 -21.76 -30.99 29.03
CA ASP A 300 -22.53 -30.37 30.12
C ASP A 300 -21.65 -29.36 30.91
N PRO A 301 -22.12 -28.13 31.16
CA PRO A 301 -21.31 -27.09 31.81
C PRO A 301 -20.75 -27.48 33.19
N ARG A 302 -21.50 -28.25 33.99
CA ARG A 302 -21.03 -28.69 35.32
C ARG A 302 -19.93 -29.74 35.18
N LEU A 303 -20.10 -30.67 34.25
CA LEU A 303 -19.07 -31.65 33.91
C LEU A 303 -17.83 -30.94 33.36
N ARG A 304 -18.00 -29.96 32.46
CA ARG A 304 -16.92 -29.13 31.87
C ARG A 304 -16.11 -28.43 32.95
N ASN A 305 -16.76 -27.78 33.91
CA ASN A 305 -16.05 -27.12 35.02
C ASN A 305 -15.24 -28.12 35.88
N ARG A 306 -15.81 -29.30 36.19
CA ARG A 306 -15.08 -30.34 36.93
C ARG A 306 -13.90 -30.89 36.13
N TRP A 307 -14.11 -31.16 34.85
CA TRP A 307 -13.07 -31.64 33.94
C TRP A 307 -11.91 -30.65 33.87
N THR A 308 -12.21 -29.38 33.60
CA THR A 308 -11.19 -28.34 33.50
C THR A 308 -10.40 -28.20 34.80
N LYS A 309 -11.06 -28.22 35.96
CA LYS A 309 -10.37 -28.20 37.27
C LYS A 309 -9.48 -29.43 37.48
N GLY A 310 -9.92 -30.61 37.05
CA GLY A 310 -9.13 -31.84 37.11
C GLY A 310 -7.89 -31.75 36.20
N MET A 311 -8.09 -31.30 34.96
CA MET A 311 -7.02 -31.13 33.98
C MET A 311 -6.01 -30.07 34.40
N ALA A 312 -6.45 -28.96 35.01
CA ALA A 312 -5.55 -27.95 35.57
C ALA A 312 -4.62 -28.55 36.63
N ARG A 313 -5.12 -29.45 37.50
CA ARG A 313 -4.28 -30.16 38.50
C ARG A 313 -3.33 -31.16 37.85
N ILE A 314 -3.75 -31.82 36.78
CA ILE A 314 -2.90 -32.75 36.02
C ILE A 314 -1.76 -31.98 35.33
N LEU A 315 -2.08 -30.87 34.67
CA LEU A 315 -1.09 -30.03 33.98
C LEU A 315 -0.19 -29.27 34.93
N ALA A 316 -0.65 -28.90 36.13
CA ALA A 316 0.23 -28.32 37.15
C ALA A 316 1.33 -29.30 37.62
N ALA A 317 1.12 -30.61 37.47
CA ALA A 317 2.17 -31.61 37.68
C ALA A 317 3.16 -31.70 36.50
N HIS A 318 2.84 -31.09 35.34
CA HIS A 318 3.74 -30.99 34.21
C HIS A 318 4.70 -29.81 34.41
N LYS A 319 6.01 -30.08 34.47
CA LYS A 319 7.05 -29.05 34.35
C LYS A 319 7.88 -29.34 33.10
N PRO A 320 7.82 -28.49 32.05
CA PRO A 320 8.62 -28.70 30.85
C PRO A 320 10.11 -28.75 31.23
N GLY A 321 10.80 -29.85 30.89
CA GLY A 321 12.24 -30.00 31.11
C GLY A 321 12.68 -30.32 32.56
N ARG A 322 11.75 -30.55 33.50
CA ARG A 322 12.08 -30.97 34.87
C ARG A 322 11.18 -32.14 35.25
N ALA A 323 11.76 -33.33 35.39
CA ALA A 323 11.02 -34.47 35.91
C ALA A 323 10.48 -34.12 37.32
N VAL A 324 9.31 -34.64 37.69
CA VAL A 324 8.73 -34.49 39.04
C VAL A 324 9.52 -35.36 40.03
N THR A 325 10.84 -35.17 40.08
CA THR A 325 11.80 -35.88 40.93
C THR A 325 12.27 -35.01 42.08
N ASP A 326 11.72 -33.80 42.21
CA ASP A 326 12.19 -32.73 43.10
C ASP A 326 11.23 -32.45 44.26
N THR A 327 10.28 -33.36 44.51
CA THR A 327 9.53 -33.43 45.76
C THR A 327 10.37 -34.17 46.80
N GLU A 328 10.54 -33.59 47.99
CA GLU A 328 11.19 -34.25 49.12
C GLU A 328 10.61 -35.67 49.30
N GLY A 329 11.46 -36.70 49.13
CA GLY A 329 11.07 -38.10 49.29
C GLY A 329 10.98 -38.96 48.02
N TYR A 330 11.23 -38.41 46.82
CA TYR A 330 11.31 -39.22 45.60
C TYR A 330 12.61 -40.02 45.53
N ASP A 331 12.52 -41.35 45.46
CA ASP A 331 13.64 -42.27 45.22
C ASP A 331 13.49 -42.92 43.83
N ALA A 332 14.36 -42.58 42.88
CA ALA A 332 14.33 -43.11 41.52
C ALA A 332 14.47 -44.65 41.42
N LEU A 333 14.89 -45.32 42.49
CA LEU A 333 14.97 -46.78 42.58
C LEU A 333 13.70 -47.43 43.13
N ARG A 334 12.79 -46.65 43.74
CA ARG A 334 11.57 -47.15 44.40
C ARG A 334 10.28 -46.54 43.86
N ASP A 335 10.36 -45.33 43.31
CA ASP A 335 9.23 -44.55 42.84
C ASP A 335 9.26 -44.41 41.32
N ASP A 336 8.08 -44.54 40.70
CA ASP A 336 7.92 -44.32 39.27
C ASP A 336 7.84 -42.81 38.95
N PRO A 337 8.47 -42.34 37.86
CA PRO A 337 8.40 -40.94 37.47
C PRO A 337 6.97 -40.58 37.03
N VAL A 338 6.41 -39.51 37.61
CA VAL A 338 5.10 -38.99 37.20
C VAL A 338 5.24 -38.28 35.85
N VAL A 339 4.75 -38.92 34.79
CA VAL A 339 4.67 -38.33 33.45
C VAL A 339 3.30 -37.67 33.27
N ALA A 340 3.27 -36.35 33.30
CA ALA A 340 2.07 -35.59 33.00
C ALA A 340 1.89 -35.38 31.47
N PRO A 341 0.64 -35.30 30.96
CA PRO A 341 0.37 -34.98 29.57
C PRO A 341 1.06 -33.68 29.12
N PRO A 342 1.41 -33.57 27.82
CA PRO A 342 2.07 -32.38 27.31
C PRO A 342 1.18 -31.14 27.43
N LEU A 343 1.84 -30.00 27.65
CA LEU A 343 1.26 -28.66 27.57
C LEU A 343 1.38 -28.16 26.11
N TRP A 344 0.29 -28.24 25.35
CA TRP A 344 0.27 -27.89 23.93
C TRP A 344 0.45 -26.38 23.74
N GLY A 345 1.40 -25.98 22.90
CA GLY A 345 1.66 -24.56 22.58
C GLY A 345 2.59 -23.83 23.57
N ALA A 346 3.00 -24.47 24.67
CA ALA A 346 3.79 -23.88 25.75
C ALA A 346 5.05 -23.16 25.25
N LEU A 347 5.85 -23.85 24.41
CA LEU A 347 7.10 -23.34 23.86
C LEU A 347 6.93 -22.11 22.97
N LYS A 348 5.76 -21.94 22.33
CA LYS A 348 5.50 -20.80 21.43
C LYS A 348 5.09 -19.56 22.19
N ILE A 349 4.43 -19.73 23.33
CA ILE A 349 4.00 -18.62 24.20
C ILE A 349 5.06 -18.31 25.26
N GLY A 350 5.99 -19.25 25.52
CA GLY A 350 6.93 -19.14 26.64
C GLY A 350 6.23 -19.32 27.98
N ALA A 351 5.18 -20.15 28.03
CA ALA A 351 4.37 -20.39 29.21
C ALA A 351 4.75 -21.72 29.87
N ASP A 352 4.99 -21.71 31.18
CA ASP A 352 5.31 -22.92 31.96
C ASP A 352 4.07 -23.62 32.53
N SER A 353 2.89 -23.00 32.41
CA SER A 353 1.62 -23.55 32.87
C SER A 353 0.46 -23.05 32.01
N ALA A 354 -0.60 -23.85 31.89
CA ALA A 354 -1.86 -23.37 31.33
C ALA A 354 -2.61 -22.57 32.41
N PRO A 355 -3.02 -21.32 32.14
CA PRO A 355 -3.84 -20.58 33.07
C PRO A 355 -5.20 -21.28 33.24
N PRO A 356 -5.79 -21.23 34.45
CA PRO A 356 -7.14 -21.74 34.67
C PRO A 356 -8.10 -21.06 33.69
N PRO A 357 -9.21 -21.71 33.32
CA PRO A 357 -10.23 -21.08 32.49
C PRO A 357 -10.69 -19.79 33.17
N PRO A 358 -11.03 -18.74 32.40
CA PRO A 358 -11.57 -17.52 32.97
C PRO A 358 -12.79 -17.85 33.84
N ASP A 359 -12.84 -17.28 35.04
CA ASP A 359 -14.04 -17.26 35.85
C ASP A 359 -15.08 -16.30 35.22
N ASP A 360 -16.36 -16.46 35.56
CA ASP A 360 -17.47 -15.61 35.06
C ASP A 360 -17.28 -14.10 35.33
N LYS A 361 -16.19 -13.72 36.01
CA LYS A 361 -15.81 -12.34 36.39
C LYS A 361 -14.79 -11.67 35.46
N GLY A 362 -14.31 -12.35 34.43
CA GLY A 362 -13.80 -11.68 33.22
C GLY A 362 -12.41 -11.05 33.26
N ASP A 363 -11.53 -11.40 34.19
CA ASP A 363 -10.13 -10.94 34.16
C ASP A 363 -9.27 -11.82 33.22
N ALA A 364 -9.53 -11.73 31.91
CA ALA A 364 -8.77 -12.43 30.88
C ALA A 364 -7.40 -11.78 30.65
N LYS A 365 -6.37 -12.22 31.38
CA LYS A 365 -4.98 -11.78 31.14
C LYS A 365 -4.19 -12.65 30.16
N ASP A 366 -4.72 -13.80 29.76
CA ASP A 366 -4.06 -14.75 28.84
C ASP A 366 -4.91 -15.04 27.59
N PRO A 367 -4.31 -15.51 26.47
CA PRO A 367 -5.07 -15.85 25.29
C PRO A 367 -6.05 -16.98 25.61
N ALA A 368 -7.36 -16.70 25.55
CA ALA A 368 -8.42 -17.65 25.89
C ALA A 368 -8.25 -19.01 25.17
N TRP A 369 -7.72 -19.00 23.94
CA TRP A 369 -7.45 -20.20 23.16
C TRP A 369 -6.45 -21.16 23.83
N PHE A 370 -5.44 -20.67 24.54
CA PHE A 370 -4.40 -21.51 25.14
C PHE A 370 -4.94 -22.31 26.32
N SER A 371 -5.82 -21.69 27.10
CA SER A 371 -6.55 -22.39 28.18
C SER A 371 -7.52 -23.41 27.59
N THR A 372 -8.31 -23.03 26.58
CA THR A 372 -9.26 -23.94 25.91
C THR A 372 -8.55 -25.16 25.29
N LEU A 373 -7.46 -24.93 24.55
CA LEU A 373 -6.65 -25.99 23.93
C LEU A 373 -6.15 -27.03 24.93
N ASN A 374 -5.77 -26.59 26.12
CA ASN A 374 -5.14 -27.45 27.11
C ASN A 374 -6.11 -28.04 28.13
N HIS A 375 -7.30 -27.48 28.31
CA HIS A 375 -8.26 -27.98 29.29
C HIS A 375 -9.42 -28.76 28.69
N HIS A 376 -9.84 -28.45 27.45
CA HIS A 376 -10.97 -29.12 26.82
C HIS A 376 -10.51 -30.43 26.14
N PRO A 377 -11.20 -31.57 26.37
CA PRO A 377 -10.77 -32.85 25.81
C PRO A 377 -10.79 -32.87 24.29
N GLU A 378 -11.82 -32.28 23.67
CA GLU A 378 -11.96 -32.20 22.21
C GLU A 378 -10.75 -31.49 21.55
N GLU A 379 -10.33 -30.36 22.13
CA GLU A 379 -9.21 -29.57 21.61
C GLU A 379 -7.86 -30.23 21.90
N ARG A 380 -7.69 -30.84 23.08
CA ARG A 380 -6.48 -31.59 23.43
C ARG A 380 -6.28 -32.79 22.50
N ALA A 381 -7.35 -33.49 22.14
CA ALA A 381 -7.29 -34.60 21.21
C ALA A 381 -6.89 -34.13 19.81
N ALA A 382 -7.45 -33.00 19.34
CA ALA A 382 -7.07 -32.41 18.05
C ALA A 382 -5.58 -32.02 18.04
N ALA A 383 -5.10 -31.40 19.11
CA ALA A 383 -3.68 -31.07 19.27
C ALA A 383 -2.79 -32.33 19.31
N GLY A 384 -3.25 -33.40 19.97
CA GLY A 384 -2.56 -34.69 20.01
C GLY A 384 -2.42 -35.34 18.63
N LEU A 385 -3.48 -35.30 17.81
CA LEU A 385 -3.45 -35.77 16.42
C LEU A 385 -2.50 -34.93 15.56
N GLY A 386 -2.50 -33.60 15.74
CA GLY A 386 -1.53 -32.71 15.09
C GLY A 386 -0.10 -33.05 15.49
N ALA A 387 0.15 -33.34 16.77
CA ALA A 387 1.45 -33.77 17.27
C ALA A 387 1.86 -35.14 16.73
N GLU A 388 0.94 -36.08 16.52
CA GLU A 388 1.21 -37.36 15.85
C GLU A 388 1.65 -37.14 14.41
N ALA A 389 0.97 -36.27 13.66
CA ALA A 389 1.37 -35.93 12.30
C ALA A 389 2.79 -35.32 12.27
N VAL A 390 3.12 -34.42 13.20
CA VAL A 390 4.47 -33.86 13.32
C VAL A 390 5.50 -34.94 13.68
N ARG A 391 5.20 -35.83 14.63
CA ARG A 391 6.10 -36.92 15.02
C ARG A 391 6.36 -37.88 13.86
N ARG A 392 5.34 -38.19 13.06
CA ARG A 392 5.45 -39.06 11.88
C ARG A 392 6.37 -38.47 10.80
N HIS A 393 6.35 -37.15 10.63
CA HIS A 393 7.13 -36.43 9.62
C HIS A 393 8.32 -35.67 10.20
N GLN A 394 8.78 -36.04 11.40
CA GLN A 394 9.76 -35.25 12.15
C GLN A 394 11.07 -35.03 11.38
N GLU A 395 11.61 -36.06 10.72
CA GLU A 395 12.87 -35.98 9.98
C GLU A 395 12.78 -35.06 8.76
N GLU A 396 11.67 -35.16 8.02
CA GLU A 396 11.39 -34.32 6.85
C GLU A 396 11.23 -32.84 7.27
N LEU A 397 10.43 -32.59 8.31
CA LEU A 397 10.21 -31.25 8.85
C LEU A 397 11.52 -30.63 9.38
N MET A 398 12.36 -31.42 10.06
CA MET A 398 13.66 -30.94 10.54
C MET A 398 14.62 -30.63 9.40
N THR A 399 14.62 -31.44 8.34
CA THR A 399 15.45 -31.22 7.15
C THR A 399 15.06 -29.92 6.46
N GLU A 400 13.76 -29.69 6.23
CA GLU A 400 13.27 -28.45 5.63
C GLU A 400 13.49 -27.22 6.54
N ALA A 401 13.37 -27.37 7.86
CA ALA A 401 13.72 -26.31 8.80
C ALA A 401 15.20 -25.92 8.69
N TRP A 402 16.12 -26.90 8.57
CA TRP A 402 17.55 -26.61 8.35
C TRP A 402 17.82 -25.91 7.03
N ARG A 403 17.11 -26.29 5.97
CA ARG A 403 17.20 -25.67 4.65
C ARG A 403 16.80 -24.19 4.68
N GLN A 404 15.74 -23.85 5.42
CA GLN A 404 15.31 -22.45 5.61
C GLN A 404 16.34 -21.63 6.41
N VAL A 405 17.03 -22.25 7.37
CA VAL A 405 18.04 -21.57 8.20
C VAL A 405 19.29 -21.18 7.42
N GLU A 406 19.67 -21.93 6.38
CA GLU A 406 20.87 -21.69 5.59
C GLU A 406 20.86 -20.28 4.95
N GLY A 407 19.71 -19.83 4.42
CA GLY A 407 19.55 -18.48 3.89
C GLY A 407 19.41 -17.37 4.96
N LEU A 408 18.83 -17.70 6.11
CA LEU A 408 18.56 -16.71 7.18
C LEU A 408 19.82 -16.13 7.80
N ARG A 409 20.91 -16.90 7.90
CA ARG A 409 22.18 -16.41 8.46
C ARG A 409 22.80 -15.33 7.58
N GLU A 410 22.75 -15.51 6.28
CA GLU A 410 23.26 -14.53 5.32
C GLU A 410 22.37 -13.28 5.28
N VAL A 411 21.05 -13.45 5.27
CA VAL A 411 20.11 -12.32 5.34
C VAL A 411 20.31 -11.51 6.63
N ASN A 412 20.40 -12.17 7.79
CA ASN A 412 20.63 -11.49 9.07
C ASN A 412 21.99 -10.78 9.12
N ARG A 413 23.03 -11.37 8.52
CA ARG A 413 24.33 -10.71 8.35
C ARG A 413 24.21 -9.45 7.52
N THR A 414 23.53 -9.51 6.38
CA THR A 414 23.28 -8.35 5.50
C THR A 414 22.46 -7.27 6.18
N LEU A 415 21.38 -7.64 6.89
CA LEU A 415 20.56 -6.70 7.66
C LEU A 415 21.36 -6.05 8.80
N SER A 416 22.21 -6.81 9.48
CA SER A 416 23.07 -6.28 10.54
C SER A 416 24.09 -5.28 9.99
N GLN A 417 24.69 -5.59 8.84
CA GLN A 417 25.61 -4.68 8.13
C GLN A 417 24.88 -3.42 7.64
N ALA A 418 23.68 -3.57 7.07
CA ALA A 418 22.87 -2.43 6.62
C ALA A 418 22.44 -1.54 7.79
N ARG A 419 22.04 -2.12 8.92
CA ARG A 419 21.70 -1.37 10.14
C ARG A 419 22.92 -0.66 10.71
N MET A 420 24.08 -1.31 10.75
CA MET A 420 25.33 -0.68 11.16
C MET A 420 25.69 0.49 10.23
N ALA A 421 25.55 0.33 8.91
CA ALA A 421 25.80 1.38 7.93
C ALA A 421 24.83 2.56 8.08
N ALA A 422 23.55 2.30 8.32
CA ALA A 422 22.54 3.33 8.57
C ALA A 422 22.84 4.12 9.85
N GLU A 423 23.11 3.43 10.96
CA GLU A 423 23.41 4.06 12.26
C GLU A 423 24.71 4.85 12.22
N THR A 424 25.76 4.31 11.59
CA THR A 424 27.04 5.04 11.41
C THR A 424 26.88 6.25 10.51
N THR A 425 26.11 6.13 9.41
CA THR A 425 25.79 7.27 8.52
C THR A 425 25.03 8.34 9.27
N GLU A 426 24.06 7.97 10.09
CA GLU A 426 23.27 8.91 10.87
C GLU A 426 24.10 9.58 11.99
N ALA A 427 24.99 8.84 12.65
CA ALA A 427 25.92 9.39 13.65
C ALA A 427 26.94 10.35 13.00
N LEU A 428 27.47 10.00 11.82
CA LEU A 428 28.32 10.87 11.01
C LEU A 428 27.57 12.13 10.55
N ARG A 429 26.32 11.98 10.10
CA ARG A 429 25.48 13.11 9.70
C ARG A 429 25.27 14.06 10.88
N ARG A 430 24.89 13.55 12.05
CA ARG A 430 24.69 14.36 13.27
C ARG A 430 25.95 15.06 13.75
N SER A 431 27.09 14.37 13.75
CA SER A 431 28.34 14.89 14.33
C SER A 431 29.19 15.72 13.36
N LYS A 432 29.12 15.45 12.06
CA LYS A 432 30.02 16.06 11.05
C LYS A 432 29.30 16.86 9.98
N ILE A 433 28.02 16.60 9.69
CA ILE A 433 27.29 17.28 8.62
C ILE A 433 26.34 18.35 9.18
N ASN A 434 25.54 18.03 10.18
CA ASN A 434 24.58 18.98 10.77
C ASN A 434 25.22 20.24 11.40
N PRO A 435 26.45 20.19 11.96
CA PRO A 435 27.13 21.39 12.47
C PRO A 435 27.72 22.30 11.39
N LEU A 436 27.78 21.85 10.12
CA LEU A 436 28.35 22.65 9.04
C LEU A 436 27.46 23.84 8.70
N SER A 437 28.09 24.98 8.43
CA SER A 437 27.39 26.11 7.84
C SER A 437 26.89 25.76 6.42
N PRO A 438 25.85 26.45 5.90
CA PRO A 438 25.36 26.22 4.55
C PRO A 438 26.44 26.31 3.45
N ALA A 439 27.45 27.18 3.65
CA ALA A 439 28.58 27.31 2.74
C ALA A 439 29.51 26.09 2.76
N GLU A 440 29.83 25.56 3.95
CA GLU A 440 30.68 24.38 4.13
C GLU A 440 29.99 23.10 3.66
N ALA A 441 28.69 22.95 3.95
CA ALA A 441 27.89 21.85 3.45
C ALA A 441 27.82 21.84 1.91
N THR A 442 27.74 23.02 1.28
CA THR A 442 27.76 23.18 -0.17
C THR A 442 29.12 22.85 -0.78
N ALA A 443 30.22 23.22 -0.11
CA ALA A 443 31.57 22.87 -0.53
C ALA A 443 31.83 21.35 -0.45
N LEU A 444 31.40 20.71 0.64
CA LEU A 444 31.48 19.26 0.84
C LEU A 444 30.63 18.50 -0.20
N ALA A 445 29.40 18.96 -0.44
CA ALA A 445 28.53 18.41 -1.47
C ALA A 445 29.15 18.56 -2.88
N GLY A 446 29.89 19.63 -3.13
CA GLY A 446 30.63 19.85 -4.38
C GLY A 446 31.71 18.79 -4.66
N VAL A 447 32.45 18.35 -3.63
CA VAL A 447 33.47 17.30 -3.76
C VAL A 447 32.83 15.91 -3.93
N ALA A 448 31.72 15.65 -3.25
CA ALA A 448 30.98 14.39 -3.38
C ALA A 448 30.25 14.26 -4.73
N ARG A 449 29.86 15.40 -5.34
CA ARG A 449 29.15 15.48 -6.63
C ARG A 449 29.92 14.88 -7.81
N ASP A 450 31.26 14.98 -7.79
CA ASP A 450 32.12 14.40 -8.83
C ASP A 450 32.33 12.87 -8.66
N ARG A 451 32.09 12.34 -7.46
CA ARG A 451 32.31 10.92 -7.13
C ARG A 451 31.02 10.08 -7.08
N MET A 452 29.87 10.69 -6.79
CA MET A 452 28.57 9.99 -6.63
C MET A 452 27.63 10.20 -7.81
N GLY A 453 28.11 9.95 -9.03
CA GLY A 453 27.33 10.09 -10.25
C GLY A 453 25.92 9.48 -10.14
N GLY A 454 24.89 10.31 -10.34
CA GLY A 454 23.49 9.89 -10.41
C GLY A 454 22.69 9.85 -9.09
N LEU A 455 23.31 9.54 -7.95
CA LEU A 455 22.58 9.32 -6.69
C LEU A 455 22.16 10.59 -5.92
N MET A 456 22.67 11.76 -6.32
CA MET A 456 22.42 13.04 -5.63
C MET A 456 21.18 13.81 -6.11
N ARG A 457 20.39 13.28 -7.06
CA ARG A 457 19.17 13.99 -7.53
C ARG A 457 18.08 14.14 -6.46
N ASN A 458 18.13 13.37 -5.38
CA ASN A 458 17.16 13.41 -4.28
C ASN A 458 17.71 14.04 -2.98
N TRP A 459 18.91 14.63 -3.02
CA TRP A 459 19.44 15.39 -1.89
C TRP A 459 18.89 16.82 -1.96
N GLU A 460 17.72 17.04 -1.36
CA GLU A 460 17.24 18.39 -1.07
C GLU A 460 18.07 18.96 0.08
N ILE A 461 19.01 19.87 -0.21
CA ILE A 461 19.56 20.75 0.83
C ILE A 461 18.45 21.70 1.22
N THR A 462 17.66 21.34 2.23
CA THR A 462 16.54 22.13 2.77
C THR A 462 16.97 23.48 3.40
N ARG A 463 18.21 23.92 3.19
CA ARG A 463 18.79 25.16 3.74
C ARG A 463 19.62 25.98 2.75
N ALA A 464 19.71 25.60 1.49
CA ALA A 464 20.46 26.36 0.49
C ALA A 464 19.48 27.24 -0.32
N PRO A 465 19.69 28.57 -0.43
CA PRO A 465 18.91 29.41 -1.33
C PRO A 465 18.91 28.86 -2.77
N ASP A 466 17.77 28.91 -3.46
CA ASP A 466 17.56 28.34 -4.83
C ASP A 466 18.62 28.78 -5.86
N GLY A 467 19.23 29.95 -5.67
CA GLY A 467 20.34 30.43 -6.51
C GLY A 467 21.60 29.56 -6.50
N LEU A 468 21.82 28.76 -5.43
CA LEU A 468 23.03 27.93 -5.24
C LEU A 468 23.04 26.64 -6.07
N VAL A 469 21.88 26.16 -6.52
CA VAL A 469 21.74 25.02 -7.43
C VAL A 469 21.45 25.43 -8.87
N SER A 470 21.45 26.73 -9.16
CA SER A 470 21.21 27.23 -10.51
C SER A 470 22.29 26.75 -11.51
N PRO A 471 21.90 26.43 -12.76
CA PRO A 471 22.86 26.14 -13.84
C PRO A 471 23.82 27.31 -14.09
N ALA A 472 23.42 28.53 -13.76
CA ALA A 472 24.23 29.75 -13.86
C ALA A 472 25.40 29.75 -12.86
N LEU A 473 25.13 29.50 -11.57
CA LEU A 473 26.18 29.43 -10.55
C LEU A 473 27.08 28.20 -10.75
N SER A 474 26.50 27.06 -11.16
CA SER A 474 27.27 25.87 -11.55
C SER A 474 28.25 26.14 -12.70
N ARG A 475 27.92 27.01 -13.65
CA ARG A 475 28.86 27.43 -14.71
C ARG A 475 29.96 28.34 -14.19
N GLN A 476 29.69 29.16 -13.18
CA GLN A 476 30.67 30.05 -12.58
C GLN A 476 31.69 29.33 -11.69
N LEU A 477 31.24 28.32 -10.93
CA LEU A 477 32.03 27.59 -9.93
C LEU A 477 32.78 26.35 -10.46
N ARG A 478 32.53 25.91 -11.70
CA ARG A 478 33.29 24.79 -12.31
C ARG A 478 34.79 25.10 -12.32
N ALA A 479 35.62 24.07 -12.18
CA ALA A 479 37.08 24.19 -12.14
C ALA A 479 37.70 24.96 -13.35
N LYS A 480 37.02 24.99 -14.50
CA LYS A 480 37.41 25.75 -15.71
C LYS A 480 36.57 27.03 -15.95
N GLY A 481 35.71 27.40 -15.02
CA GLY A 481 34.84 28.57 -15.07
C GLY A 481 35.58 29.88 -14.73
N PRO A 482 34.91 31.04 -14.83
CA PRO A 482 35.49 32.36 -14.61
C PRO A 482 36.16 32.51 -13.24
N ILE A 483 35.55 31.96 -12.18
CA ILE A 483 36.08 32.02 -10.81
C ILE A 483 37.28 31.08 -10.66
N GLY A 484 37.20 29.85 -11.20
CA GLY A 484 38.32 28.90 -11.20
C GLY A 484 39.55 29.39 -11.99
N ARG A 485 39.33 30.12 -13.09
CA ARG A 485 40.42 30.76 -13.85
C ARG A 485 41.05 31.93 -13.09
N ARG A 486 40.25 32.75 -12.40
CA ARG A 486 40.76 33.85 -11.56
C ARG A 486 41.53 33.35 -10.34
N ALA A 487 41.10 32.25 -9.74
CA ALA A 487 41.83 31.61 -8.64
C ALA A 487 43.19 31.05 -9.09
N LYS A 488 43.26 30.44 -10.29
CA LYS A 488 44.52 29.99 -10.90
C LYS A 488 45.45 31.13 -11.32
N SER A 489 44.91 32.26 -11.80
CA SER A 489 45.74 33.43 -12.12
C SER A 489 46.26 34.14 -10.86
N ALA A 490 45.50 34.09 -9.76
CA ALA A 490 45.94 34.63 -8.46
C ALA A 490 47.03 33.77 -7.80
N THR A 491 47.16 32.49 -8.15
CA THR A 491 48.27 31.63 -7.69
C THR A 491 49.56 31.82 -8.50
N VAL A 492 49.51 32.49 -9.65
CA VAL A 492 50.69 32.77 -10.52
C VAL A 492 51.21 34.20 -10.32
N ALA A 493 50.49 35.04 -9.56
CA ALA A 493 50.90 36.39 -9.20
C ALA A 493 50.91 36.56 -7.67
N GLY A 494 51.91 35.95 -7.05
CA GLY A 494 52.40 36.30 -5.72
C GLY A 494 53.93 36.16 -5.73
N PRO A 495 54.67 37.01 -5.01
CA PRO A 495 56.14 36.93 -4.92
C PRO A 495 56.64 35.59 -4.39
#